data_AF-A0A2A9P1N8-F1
#
_entry.id   AF-A0A2A9P1N8-F1
#
_cell.length_a   1.000
_cell.length_b   1.000
_cell.length_c   1.000
_cell.angle_alpha   90.00
_cell.angle_beta   90.00
_cell.angle_gamma   90.00
#
_symmetry.space_group_name_H-M   'P 1'
#
loop_
_entity.id
_entity.type
_entity.pdbx_description
1 polymer ?
#
loop_
_entity_poly.entity_id
_entity_poly.type
_entity_poly.pdbx_seq_one_letter_code
_entity_poly.pdbx_strand_id
1 'polypeptide(L)'
;MSRLSFLLPTLSFLSIISASTVPFIEQSFYFDYYRSGEVLPVPVTTQCEVIHIKWQRGIATGPNPVAPYFLLVYTSNYVFPFTIPAGNGLQFDWAVPFAPGTQYQICMFDSRGGTGGCQAIYTVIPSTGSNASSCSNVTFPLGPLDVNAEVSNGPLSQYGWIDQCTDIAVTPRNGTPPYYFTVAPTLHPPYNITSQDARTMNWTVGLSWASPFFISVIDSDGNSWSNGPLHSGGFGPTKCLAASPSGGEVSPGIAIGAGVGGLAVGLFVGLVSSYLFLRRRRKGYREPLLQFSSRSNSPAAHATFDNPTTGMNSQYAVVPTAQSHASSNPSSGIGSTHLLQQLSQGPAHYQIEPFVMPVTEDGRLESVNSHPVSPVRPLSEAPTSSGGEQVSPPSQVYVVHHDGGRPPVTVYHQDGTQVIELPPVYDEGTSAHSTSPEGSVAILQPRRPIQIRKRTGSNPTIRQPL
;
A
#
# COMPACT_ATOMS: atom_id res chain seq x y z
N MET A 1 0.96 -67.99 -20.57
CA MET A 1 1.35 -67.17 -19.39
C MET A 1 1.91 -65.85 -19.90
N SER A 2 1.07 -64.83 -20.03
CA SER A 2 1.47 -63.51 -20.54
C SER A 2 1.45 -62.52 -19.37
N ARG A 3 2.60 -61.95 -19.02
CA ARG A 3 2.76 -61.00 -17.91
C ARG A 3 2.36 -59.60 -18.39
N LEU A 4 1.20 -59.13 -17.95
CA LEU A 4 0.77 -57.74 -18.10
C LEU A 4 1.52 -56.90 -17.04
N SER A 5 2.52 -56.14 -17.47
CA SER A 5 3.17 -55.13 -16.64
C SER A 5 2.28 -53.89 -16.58
N PHE A 6 1.61 -53.69 -15.43
CA PHE A 6 0.91 -52.44 -15.11
C PHE A 6 1.94 -51.36 -14.75
N LEU A 7 2.11 -50.39 -15.65
CA LEU A 7 2.80 -49.13 -15.36
C LEU A 7 1.85 -48.27 -14.51
N LEU A 8 2.10 -48.18 -13.20
CA LEU A 8 1.45 -47.18 -12.35
C LEU A 8 2.04 -45.79 -12.65
N PRO A 9 1.25 -44.79 -13.07
CA PRO A 9 1.73 -43.42 -13.15
C PRO A 9 1.87 -42.88 -11.73
N THR A 10 3.09 -42.53 -11.34
CA THR A 10 3.37 -41.77 -10.12
C THR A 10 2.79 -40.37 -10.28
N LEU A 11 1.60 -40.13 -9.73
CA LEU A 11 1.05 -38.78 -9.53
C LEU A 11 1.93 -38.05 -8.51
N SER A 12 2.88 -37.26 -9.00
CA SER A 12 3.58 -36.26 -8.20
C SER A 12 2.58 -35.16 -7.83
N PHE A 13 2.09 -35.17 -6.60
CA PHE A 13 1.32 -34.07 -6.04
C PHE A 13 2.26 -32.87 -5.85
N LEU A 14 2.27 -31.97 -6.83
CA LEU A 14 2.83 -30.63 -6.66
C LEU A 14 1.94 -29.89 -5.66
N SER A 15 2.44 -29.72 -4.44
CA SER A 15 1.83 -28.82 -3.45
C SER A 15 1.92 -27.39 -3.99
N ILE A 16 0.87 -26.93 -4.65
CA ILE A 16 0.73 -25.53 -5.05
C ILE A 16 0.50 -24.76 -3.75
N ILE A 17 1.54 -24.04 -3.30
CA ILE A 17 1.42 -23.07 -2.21
C ILE A 17 0.46 -22.00 -2.72
N SER A 18 -0.78 -22.01 -2.22
CA SER A 18 -1.78 -21.01 -2.55
C SER A 18 -1.52 -19.81 -1.66
N ALA A 19 -1.23 -18.65 -2.27
CA ALA A 19 -1.14 -17.39 -1.54
C ALA A 19 -2.51 -17.10 -0.91
N SER A 20 -2.55 -16.96 0.42
CA SER A 20 -3.77 -16.66 1.14
C SER A 20 -4.02 -15.16 1.10
N THR A 21 -5.02 -14.72 0.35
CA THR A 21 -5.51 -13.33 0.43
C THR A 21 -6.23 -13.15 1.76
N VAL A 22 -5.65 -12.35 2.65
CA VAL A 22 -6.27 -12.02 3.94
C VAL A 22 -7.25 -10.88 3.70
N PRO A 23 -8.55 -11.03 4.02
CA PRO A 23 -9.50 -9.93 3.87
C PRO A 23 -9.24 -8.82 4.91
N PHE A 24 -9.69 -7.61 4.59
CA PHE A 24 -9.70 -6.50 5.55
C PHE A 24 -10.50 -6.88 6.80
N ILE A 25 -10.08 -6.38 7.96
CA ILE A 25 -10.89 -6.46 9.17
C ILE A 25 -12.16 -5.63 8.96
N GLU A 26 -13.31 -6.19 9.31
CA GLU A 26 -14.56 -5.45 9.26
C GLU A 26 -14.52 -4.25 10.21
N GLN A 27 -14.66 -3.06 9.65
CA GLN A 27 -14.65 -1.82 10.39
C GLN A 27 -15.83 -1.77 11.36
N SER A 28 -15.55 -1.48 12.62
CA SER A 28 -16.53 -1.44 13.72
C SER A 28 -17.07 -0.03 13.98
N PHE A 29 -16.31 0.99 13.60
CA PHE A 29 -16.66 2.41 13.71
C PHE A 29 -15.82 3.26 12.76
N TYR A 30 -16.13 4.54 12.63
CA TYR A 30 -15.37 5.51 11.87
C TYR A 30 -14.88 6.61 12.80
N PHE A 31 -13.75 7.20 12.46
CA PHE A 31 -13.24 8.38 13.13
C PHE A 31 -12.73 9.39 12.11
N ASP A 32 -12.62 10.64 12.52
CA ASP A 32 -12.03 11.72 11.74
C ASP A 32 -11.43 12.78 12.69
N TYR A 33 -10.65 13.68 12.11
CA TYR A 33 -10.02 14.79 12.84
C TYR A 33 -10.73 16.13 12.58
N TYR A 34 -11.79 16.11 11.78
CA TYR A 34 -12.32 17.32 11.17
C TYR A 34 -13.40 17.91 12.05
N ARG A 35 -13.34 19.23 12.24
CA ARG A 35 -14.47 19.91 12.85
C ARG A 35 -15.64 19.88 11.86
N SER A 36 -16.84 19.63 12.36
CA SER A 36 -18.05 19.62 11.53
C SER A 36 -18.17 20.94 10.76
N GLY A 37 -18.16 20.86 9.43
CA GLY A 37 -18.24 22.03 8.53
C GLY A 37 -16.89 22.55 8.01
N GLU A 38 -15.77 21.93 8.41
CA GLU A 38 -14.45 22.27 7.86
C GLU A 38 -14.22 21.57 6.51
N VAL A 39 -13.53 22.26 5.60
CA VAL A 39 -13.08 21.66 4.32
C VAL A 39 -11.99 20.64 4.63
N LEU A 40 -11.93 19.53 3.90
CA LEU A 40 -10.88 18.51 4.04
C LEU A 40 -9.49 19.18 4.02
N PRO A 41 -8.77 19.24 5.15
CA PRO A 41 -7.48 19.87 5.23
C PRO A 41 -6.43 19.04 4.50
N VAL A 42 -5.41 19.72 4.02
CA VAL A 42 -4.18 19.09 3.54
C VAL A 42 -3.62 18.23 4.68
N PRO A 43 -3.11 17.02 4.41
CA PRO A 43 -2.62 16.11 5.45
C PRO A 43 -1.28 16.55 6.04
N VAL A 44 -1.31 17.69 6.73
CA VAL A 44 -0.19 18.29 7.46
C VAL A 44 -0.67 18.69 8.84
N THR A 45 0.21 18.58 9.83
CA THR A 45 -0.02 19.12 11.16
C THR A 45 1.22 19.88 11.60
N THR A 46 1.04 20.95 12.35
CA THR A 46 2.15 21.61 13.03
C THR A 46 2.66 20.75 14.19
N GLN A 47 3.96 20.79 14.48
CA GLN A 47 4.48 20.20 15.71
C GLN A 47 3.74 20.82 16.90
N CYS A 48 3.35 19.98 17.88
CA CYS A 48 2.54 20.37 19.03
C CYS A 48 1.09 20.78 18.75
N GLU A 49 0.61 20.61 17.53
CA GLU A 49 -0.81 20.81 17.22
C GLU A 49 -1.67 19.84 18.01
N VAL A 50 -2.76 20.35 18.58
CA VAL A 50 -3.79 19.50 19.17
C VAL A 50 -4.82 19.17 18.10
N ILE A 51 -4.84 17.91 17.66
CA ILE A 51 -5.87 17.42 16.75
C ILE A 51 -7.07 16.91 17.56
N HIS A 52 -8.28 17.23 17.07
CA HIS A 52 -9.54 16.86 17.71
C HIS A 52 -10.11 15.63 17.05
N ILE A 53 -9.95 14.47 17.69
CA ILE A 53 -10.38 13.18 17.14
C ILE A 53 -11.78 12.89 17.64
N LYS A 54 -12.70 12.57 16.72
CA LYS A 54 -14.07 12.13 17.05
C LYS A 54 -14.38 10.84 16.34
N TRP A 55 -15.18 9.98 16.98
CA TRP A 55 -15.57 8.72 16.38
C TRP A 55 -17.01 8.33 16.69
N GLN A 56 -17.57 7.54 15.77
CA GLN A 56 -18.94 7.05 15.84
C GLN A 56 -19.10 5.80 15.00
N ARG A 57 -20.11 4.99 15.32
CA ARG A 57 -20.35 3.73 14.60
C ARG A 57 -20.74 3.94 13.13
N GLY A 58 -21.60 4.92 12.84
CA GLY A 58 -22.07 5.19 11.48
C GLY A 58 -22.69 3.95 10.82
N ILE A 59 -22.25 3.65 9.59
CA ILE A 59 -22.71 2.53 8.75
C ILE A 59 -21.82 1.27 8.87
N ALA A 60 -20.99 1.19 9.92
CA ALA A 60 -20.01 0.13 10.10
C ALA A 60 -20.69 -1.24 10.18
N THR A 61 -20.16 -2.23 9.45
CA THR A 61 -20.69 -3.59 9.39
C THR A 61 -20.08 -4.53 10.42
N GLY A 62 -18.93 -4.17 10.99
CA GLY A 62 -18.24 -4.97 11.99
C GLY A 62 -18.96 -5.01 13.35
N PRO A 63 -18.37 -5.70 14.34
CA PRO A 63 -18.88 -5.80 15.69
C PRO A 63 -19.19 -4.43 16.32
N ASN A 64 -20.11 -4.40 17.29
CA ASN A 64 -20.37 -3.17 18.04
C ASN A 64 -19.12 -2.77 18.84
N PRO A 65 -18.64 -1.52 18.71
CA PRO A 65 -17.40 -1.11 19.35
C PRO A 65 -17.53 -1.07 20.88
N VAL A 66 -16.46 -1.47 21.58
CA VAL A 66 -16.43 -1.53 23.05
C VAL A 66 -15.24 -0.77 23.62
N ALA A 67 -15.51 0.32 24.33
CA ALA A 67 -14.52 1.08 25.10
C ALA A 67 -13.74 0.22 26.11
N PRO A 68 -12.51 0.59 26.50
CA PRO A 68 -11.76 1.77 26.08
C PRO A 68 -11.29 1.73 24.62
N TYR A 69 -11.01 2.90 24.07
CA TYR A 69 -10.44 3.09 22.73
C TYR A 69 -8.96 3.44 22.80
N PHE A 70 -8.23 3.04 21.76
CA PHE A 70 -6.79 3.21 21.63
C PHE A 70 -6.46 3.74 20.24
N LEU A 71 -5.53 4.69 20.18
CA LEU A 71 -4.89 5.10 18.93
C LEU A 71 -3.59 4.31 18.79
N LEU A 72 -3.37 3.73 17.63
CA LEU A 72 -2.10 3.15 17.23
C LEU A 72 -1.48 4.09 16.19
N VAL A 73 -0.41 4.77 16.57
CA VAL A 73 0.24 5.80 15.76
C VAL A 73 1.54 5.26 15.18
N TYR A 74 1.54 5.05 13.87
CA TYR A 74 2.71 4.70 13.09
C TYR A 74 3.48 5.95 12.70
N THR A 75 4.81 5.85 12.63
CA THR A 75 5.66 7.00 12.26
C THR A 75 6.81 6.58 11.38
N SER A 76 7.32 7.51 10.56
CA SER A 76 8.50 7.31 9.71
C SER A 76 9.82 7.34 10.48
N ASN A 77 9.84 7.91 11.69
CA ASN A 77 11.09 8.15 12.42
C ASN A 77 11.33 7.14 13.56
N TYR A 78 10.35 6.28 13.85
CA TYR A 78 10.46 5.26 14.88
C TYR A 78 10.11 3.88 14.33
N VAL A 79 10.88 2.87 14.75
CA VAL A 79 10.70 1.47 14.35
C VAL A 79 9.71 0.71 15.25
N PHE A 80 8.78 1.42 15.87
CA PHE A 80 7.68 0.88 16.66
C PHE A 80 6.49 1.86 16.61
N PRO A 81 5.25 1.36 16.73
CA PRO A 81 4.08 2.22 16.84
C PRO A 81 3.89 2.72 18.27
N PHE A 82 3.25 3.88 18.44
CA PHE A 82 2.84 4.41 19.74
C PHE A 82 1.39 4.02 20.02
N THR A 83 1.12 3.47 21.21
CA THR A 83 -0.25 3.19 21.66
C THR A 83 -0.72 4.27 22.62
N ILE A 84 -1.80 4.97 22.28
CA ILE A 84 -2.31 6.11 23.05
C ILE A 84 -3.71 5.77 23.55
N PRO A 85 -3.94 5.74 24.88
CA PRO A 85 -5.27 5.45 25.42
C PRO A 85 -6.19 6.66 25.22
N ALA A 86 -7.15 6.56 24.31
CA ALA A 86 -8.16 7.59 24.06
C ALA A 86 -9.31 7.55 25.10
N GLY A 87 -9.41 6.48 25.89
CA GLY A 87 -10.33 6.34 27.00
C GLY A 87 -11.72 5.83 26.59
N ASN A 88 -12.75 6.15 27.38
CA ASN A 88 -14.11 5.63 27.20
C ASN A 88 -15.05 6.57 26.43
N GLY A 89 -14.56 7.75 26.03
CA GLY A 89 -15.34 8.76 25.32
C GLY A 89 -15.59 8.41 23.85
N LEU A 90 -16.16 9.38 23.12
CA LEU A 90 -16.28 9.37 21.65
C LEU A 90 -15.51 10.53 20.99
N GLN A 91 -14.69 11.20 21.80
CA GLN A 91 -13.85 12.32 21.40
C GLN A 91 -12.57 12.31 22.23
N PHE A 92 -11.46 12.73 21.62
CA PHE A 92 -10.15 12.78 22.25
C PHE A 92 -9.29 13.85 21.60
N ASP A 93 -8.65 14.67 22.42
CA ASP A 93 -7.72 15.70 21.97
C ASP A 93 -6.30 15.16 22.11
N TRP A 94 -5.57 15.11 20.99
CA TRP A 94 -4.23 14.57 20.96
C TRP A 94 -3.24 15.61 20.44
N ALA A 95 -2.19 15.90 21.22
CA ALA A 95 -1.11 16.77 20.80
C ALA A 95 -0.06 15.98 20.01
N VAL A 96 0.24 16.39 18.78
CA VAL A 96 1.21 15.76 17.88
C VAL A 96 2.64 16.00 18.41
N PRO A 97 3.33 14.98 18.96
CA PRO A 97 4.57 15.18 19.69
C PRO A 97 5.84 14.99 18.84
N PHE A 98 5.68 14.76 17.53
CA PHE A 98 6.79 14.39 16.66
C PHE A 98 7.55 15.61 16.13
N ALA A 99 8.79 15.39 15.71
CA ALA A 99 9.61 16.41 15.07
C ALA A 99 9.11 16.74 13.66
N PRO A 100 9.34 17.96 13.16
CA PRO A 100 9.07 18.30 11.76
C PRO A 100 9.74 17.32 10.78
N GLY A 101 9.08 17.06 9.66
CA GLY A 101 9.48 16.05 8.67
C GLY A 101 9.01 14.63 9.00
N THR A 102 8.57 14.35 10.23
CA THR A 102 7.98 13.04 10.57
C THR A 102 6.68 12.85 9.81
N GLN A 103 6.54 11.73 9.11
CA GLN A 103 5.26 11.27 8.59
C GLN A 103 4.62 10.32 9.61
N TYR A 104 3.32 10.45 9.88
CA TYR A 104 2.62 9.56 10.78
C TYR A 104 1.24 9.19 10.27
N GLN A 105 0.75 8.03 10.72
CA GLN A 105 -0.58 7.52 10.42
C GLN A 105 -1.23 7.05 11.71
N ILE A 106 -2.49 7.40 11.94
CA ILE A 106 -3.26 6.89 13.07
C ILE A 106 -4.23 5.82 12.57
N CYS A 107 -4.19 4.66 13.23
CA CYS A 107 -5.26 3.68 13.21
C CYS A 107 -5.93 3.66 14.58
N MET A 108 -7.23 3.40 14.62
CA MET A 108 -7.97 3.38 15.88
C MET A 108 -8.53 1.99 16.15
N PHE A 109 -8.50 1.57 17.41
CA PHE A 109 -9.01 0.29 17.86
C PHE A 109 -9.80 0.44 19.15
N ASP A 110 -10.74 -0.47 19.38
CA ASP A 110 -11.43 -0.63 20.65
C ASP A 110 -10.77 -1.72 21.51
N SER A 111 -11.28 -1.92 22.73
CA SER A 111 -10.72 -2.89 23.69
C SER A 111 -10.86 -4.36 23.28
N ARG A 112 -11.67 -4.66 22.26
CA ARG A 112 -11.87 -6.00 21.70
C ARG A 112 -11.15 -6.19 20.36
N GLY A 113 -10.33 -5.22 19.94
CA GLY A 113 -9.63 -5.24 18.66
C GLY A 113 -10.52 -4.87 17.47
N GLY A 114 -11.75 -4.40 17.69
CA GLY A 114 -12.59 -3.81 16.66
C GLY A 114 -11.94 -2.54 16.13
N THR A 115 -11.78 -2.42 14.81
CA THR A 115 -11.05 -1.31 14.20
C THR A 115 -11.96 -0.16 13.79
N GLY A 116 -11.47 1.06 14.01
CA GLY A 116 -12.00 2.30 13.47
C GLY A 116 -11.50 2.62 12.06
N GLY A 117 -10.64 1.77 11.49
CA GLY A 117 -9.88 2.04 10.27
C GLY A 117 -8.56 2.75 10.53
N CYS A 118 -7.91 3.17 9.45
CA CYS A 118 -6.71 3.99 9.47
C CYS A 118 -6.91 5.26 8.62
N GLN A 119 -6.31 6.36 9.02
CA GLN A 119 -6.44 7.66 8.35
C GLN A 119 -5.38 7.86 7.27
N ALA A 120 -5.43 9.02 6.63
CA ALA A 120 -4.34 9.55 5.79
C ALA A 120 -3.01 9.62 6.57
N ILE A 121 -1.90 9.57 5.83
CA ILE A 121 -0.58 9.87 6.38
C ILE A 121 -0.44 11.39 6.44
N TYR A 122 -0.10 11.90 7.61
CA TYR A 122 0.13 13.32 7.86
C TYR A 122 1.62 13.60 7.99
N THR A 123 2.05 14.74 7.46
CA THR A 123 3.42 15.24 7.62
C THR A 123 3.46 16.32 8.69
N VAL A 124 4.37 16.18 9.65
CA VAL A 124 4.58 17.20 10.67
C VAL A 124 5.42 18.35 10.09
N ILE A 125 4.92 19.58 10.20
CA ILE A 125 5.63 20.80 9.81
C ILE A 125 6.08 21.59 11.06
N PRO A 126 7.11 22.45 10.94
CA PRO A 126 7.51 23.30 12.05
C PRO A 126 6.37 24.20 12.54
N SER A 127 6.28 24.41 13.85
CA SER A 127 5.39 25.43 14.41
C SER A 127 5.86 26.81 13.97
N THR A 128 4.93 27.69 13.60
CA THR A 128 5.22 29.06 13.14
C THR A 128 5.54 30.02 14.30
N GLY A 129 5.40 29.59 15.55
CA GLY A 129 5.71 30.38 16.74
C GLY A 129 7.10 30.10 17.32
N SER A 130 7.77 31.15 17.83
CA SER A 130 9.07 31.06 18.53
C SER A 130 9.04 30.28 19.85
N ASN A 131 7.85 29.85 20.30
CA ASN A 131 7.65 29.02 21.49
C ASN A 131 7.41 27.56 21.11
N ALA A 132 8.31 26.96 20.32
CA ALA A 132 8.31 25.53 20.05
C ALA A 132 8.73 24.74 21.31
N SER A 133 7.94 24.86 22.38
CA SER A 133 8.07 24.01 23.56
C SER A 133 7.78 22.57 23.12
N SER A 134 8.73 21.66 23.30
CA SER A 134 8.55 20.23 23.06
C SER A 134 7.28 19.73 23.75
N CYS A 135 6.34 19.14 22.99
CA CYS A 135 5.16 18.52 23.57
C CYS A 135 5.53 17.17 24.17
N SER A 136 5.81 17.19 25.47
CA SER A 136 6.19 16.01 26.24
C SER A 136 4.95 15.28 26.75
N ASN A 137 4.55 14.21 26.06
CA ASN A 137 3.92 13.03 26.68
C ASN A 137 3.71 11.91 25.65
N VAL A 138 4.81 11.36 25.13
CA VAL A 138 4.78 10.04 24.49
C VAL A 138 5.68 9.12 25.29
N THR A 139 5.09 8.06 25.84
CA THR A 139 5.85 7.00 26.47
C THR A 139 6.45 6.15 25.37
N PHE A 140 7.77 6.04 25.34
CA PHE A 140 8.46 5.12 24.46
C PHE A 140 8.25 3.69 24.98
N PRO A 141 7.94 2.71 24.11
CA PRO A 141 7.84 1.32 24.53
C PRO A 141 9.20 0.81 25.05
N LEU A 142 9.16 -0.24 25.86
CA LEU A 142 10.31 -0.77 26.60
C LEU A 142 11.43 -1.35 25.72
N GLY A 143 11.16 -1.54 24.42
CA GLY A 143 12.15 -1.89 23.41
C GLY A 143 11.49 -2.38 22.12
N PRO A 144 12.15 -2.19 20.96
CA PRO A 144 11.62 -2.71 19.71
C PRO A 144 11.80 -4.23 19.62
N LEU A 145 10.82 -4.90 19.03
CA LEU A 145 10.95 -6.29 18.59
C LEU A 145 12.02 -6.37 17.48
N ASP A 146 12.85 -7.40 17.49
CA ASP A 146 13.78 -7.68 16.40
C ASP A 146 13.04 -8.52 15.34
N VAL A 147 12.97 -7.98 14.12
CA VAL A 147 12.17 -8.54 13.04
C VAL A 147 13.00 -8.53 11.75
N ASN A 148 13.11 -9.70 11.14
CA ASN A 148 13.63 -9.79 9.77
C ASN A 148 12.47 -9.65 8.79
N ALA A 149 12.48 -8.61 7.98
CA ALA A 149 11.48 -8.36 6.94
C ALA A 149 12.13 -8.39 5.56
N GLU A 150 11.57 -9.20 4.67
CA GLU A 150 12.09 -9.43 3.32
C GLU A 150 10.96 -9.31 2.29
N VAL A 151 11.34 -8.92 1.08
CA VAL A 151 10.51 -8.89 -0.12
C VAL A 151 11.22 -9.64 -1.23
N SER A 152 10.58 -9.80 -2.39
CA SER A 152 11.10 -10.59 -3.52
C SER A 152 12.52 -10.22 -3.97
N ASN A 153 12.95 -8.97 -3.76
CA ASN A 153 14.25 -8.44 -4.16
C ASN A 153 15.25 -8.26 -2.99
N GLY A 154 14.95 -8.74 -1.78
CA GLY A 154 15.86 -8.70 -0.64
C GLY A 154 15.25 -8.09 0.64
N PRO A 155 16.08 -7.54 1.54
CA PRO A 155 15.61 -6.92 2.78
C PRO A 155 14.65 -5.75 2.51
N LEU A 156 13.59 -5.64 3.32
CA LEU A 156 12.59 -4.60 3.21
C LEU A 156 13.17 -3.23 3.62
N SER A 157 13.14 -2.26 2.70
CA SER A 157 13.47 -0.86 2.98
C SER A 157 12.33 -0.15 3.71
N GLN A 158 12.63 0.80 4.59
CA GLN A 158 11.64 1.57 5.34
C GLN A 158 10.73 2.44 4.48
N TYR A 159 11.25 2.95 3.37
CA TYR A 159 10.52 3.77 2.39
C TYR A 159 10.40 3.03 1.05
N GLY A 160 10.30 1.70 1.12
CA GLY A 160 10.30 0.83 -0.05
C GLY A 160 9.04 0.96 -0.90
N TRP A 161 9.24 0.83 -2.21
CA TRP A 161 8.18 0.61 -3.20
C TRP A 161 8.09 -0.88 -3.45
N ILE A 162 7.01 -1.50 -3.00
CA ILE A 162 6.82 -2.94 -3.05
C ILE A 162 5.93 -3.26 -4.24
N ASP A 163 6.42 -4.15 -5.08
CA ASP A 163 5.71 -4.65 -6.24
C ASP A 163 4.33 -5.20 -5.84
N GLN A 164 3.30 -4.78 -6.58
CA GLN A 164 1.96 -5.33 -6.41
C GLN A 164 1.98 -6.85 -6.57
N CYS A 165 1.10 -7.53 -5.83
CA CYS A 165 0.96 -8.99 -5.85
C CYS A 165 2.26 -9.77 -5.62
N THR A 166 3.20 -9.17 -4.89
CA THR A 166 4.36 -9.88 -4.33
C THR A 166 4.19 -10.03 -2.83
N ASP A 167 4.93 -10.97 -2.23
CA ASP A 167 4.83 -11.24 -0.81
C ASP A 167 5.84 -10.41 -0.02
N ILE A 168 5.38 -9.89 1.12
CA ILE A 168 6.22 -9.41 2.22
C ILE A 168 6.31 -10.55 3.24
N ALA A 169 7.53 -10.99 3.54
CA ALA A 169 7.83 -12.04 4.50
C ALA A 169 8.40 -11.42 5.77
N VAL A 170 7.74 -11.63 6.91
CA VAL A 170 8.11 -11.03 8.20
C VAL A 170 8.36 -12.13 9.22
N THR A 171 9.55 -12.17 9.79
CA THR A 171 9.99 -13.20 10.75
C THR A 171 10.45 -12.56 12.06
N PRO A 172 9.71 -12.72 13.17
CA PRO A 172 10.16 -12.31 14.49
C PRO A 172 11.43 -13.07 14.89
N ARG A 173 12.43 -12.38 15.45
CA ARG A 173 13.68 -12.98 15.95
C ARG A 173 13.69 -13.12 17.48
N ASN A 174 12.86 -12.34 18.18
CA ASN A 174 12.69 -12.36 19.63
C ASN A 174 11.22 -12.16 20.04
N GLY A 175 10.96 -11.90 21.33
CA GLY A 175 9.62 -11.68 21.89
C GLY A 175 8.88 -12.97 22.26
N THR A 176 7.64 -12.83 22.71
CA THR A 176 6.79 -13.94 23.20
C THR A 176 5.54 -14.09 22.33
N PRO A 177 5.24 -15.30 21.80
CA PRO A 177 4.01 -15.52 21.04
C PRO A 177 2.74 -15.41 21.93
N PRO A 178 1.56 -15.11 21.35
CA PRO A 178 1.31 -14.92 19.92
C PRO A 178 1.87 -13.61 19.35
N TYR A 179 2.30 -13.68 18.09
CA TYR A 179 2.70 -12.51 17.29
C TYR A 179 1.54 -12.05 16.41
N TYR A 180 1.34 -10.74 16.34
CA TYR A 180 0.32 -10.08 15.53
C TYR A 180 1.00 -9.23 14.46
N PHE A 181 1.05 -9.74 13.24
CA PHE A 181 1.50 -8.99 12.08
C PHE A 181 0.34 -8.17 11.51
N THR A 182 0.46 -6.85 11.60
CA THR A 182 -0.56 -5.90 11.15
C THR A 182 -0.06 -5.15 9.92
N VAL A 183 -0.89 -5.08 8.89
CA VAL A 183 -0.69 -4.19 7.73
C VAL A 183 -1.74 -3.09 7.82
N ALA A 184 -1.31 -1.84 7.79
CA ALA A 184 -2.15 -0.66 8.00
C ALA A 184 -2.13 0.25 6.76
N PRO A 185 -3.00 0.00 5.76
CA PRO A 185 -3.09 0.85 4.59
C PRO A 185 -3.81 2.16 4.91
N THR A 186 -3.44 3.20 4.19
CA THR A 186 -4.06 4.53 4.30
C THR A 186 -5.53 4.51 3.88
N LEU A 187 -6.41 5.12 4.68
CA LEU A 187 -7.85 5.23 4.43
C LEU A 187 -8.59 3.87 4.31
N HIS A 188 -8.02 2.81 4.89
CA HIS A 188 -8.60 1.47 4.90
C HIS A 188 -8.51 0.85 6.30
N PRO A 189 -9.35 -0.16 6.60
CA PRO A 189 -9.12 -1.02 7.75
C PRO A 189 -7.78 -1.77 7.65
N PRO A 190 -7.14 -2.09 8.79
CA PRO A 190 -5.94 -2.90 8.81
C PRO A 190 -6.22 -4.38 8.51
N TYR A 191 -5.16 -5.11 8.18
CA TYR A 191 -5.14 -6.58 8.10
C TYR A 191 -4.36 -7.12 9.29
N ASN A 192 -4.84 -8.22 9.88
CA ASN A 192 -4.12 -8.91 10.96
C ASN A 192 -3.84 -10.37 10.59
N ILE A 193 -2.59 -10.78 10.76
CA ILE A 193 -2.12 -12.16 10.65
C ILE A 193 -1.55 -12.55 12.01
N THR A 194 -2.10 -13.60 12.62
CA THR A 194 -1.62 -14.09 13.92
C THR A 194 -0.74 -15.32 13.74
N SER A 195 0.37 -15.35 14.47
CA SER A 195 1.27 -16.50 14.55
C SER A 195 1.44 -16.93 16.00
N GLN A 196 1.41 -18.25 16.26
CA GLN A 196 1.57 -18.82 17.62
C GLN A 196 3.04 -19.12 17.96
N ASP A 197 3.93 -18.84 17.01
CA ASP A 197 5.35 -19.14 17.01
C ASP A 197 6.08 -18.07 16.19
N ALA A 198 7.40 -17.98 16.37
CA ALA A 198 8.27 -17.04 15.66
C ALA A 198 8.54 -17.43 14.19
N ARG A 199 7.57 -18.07 13.54
CA ARG A 199 7.65 -18.43 12.12
C ARG A 199 7.41 -17.20 11.24
N THR A 200 7.87 -17.31 10.00
CA THR A 200 7.63 -16.30 8.97
C THR A 200 6.14 -16.16 8.68
N MET A 201 5.65 -14.93 8.74
CA MET A 201 4.31 -14.53 8.32
C MET A 201 4.42 -13.87 6.95
N ASN A 202 3.64 -14.33 5.98
CA ASN A 202 3.64 -13.81 4.62
C ASN A 202 2.35 -13.04 4.35
N TRP A 203 2.45 -11.89 3.70
CA TRP A 203 1.32 -11.12 3.19
C TRP A 203 1.57 -10.69 1.75
N THR A 204 0.62 -10.98 0.86
CA THR A 204 0.67 -10.53 -0.53
C THR A 204 0.18 -9.09 -0.64
N VAL A 205 0.95 -8.21 -1.28
CA VAL A 205 0.59 -6.80 -1.49
C VAL A 205 -0.60 -6.66 -2.44
N GLY A 206 -1.80 -6.68 -1.86
CA GLY A 206 -3.08 -6.53 -2.55
C GLY A 206 -3.61 -5.10 -2.61
N LEU A 207 -2.73 -4.09 -2.60
CA LEU A 207 -3.10 -2.67 -2.58
C LEU A 207 -2.99 -2.03 -3.97
N SER A 208 -3.82 -1.01 -4.24
CA SER A 208 -3.75 -0.26 -5.49
C SER A 208 -2.43 0.50 -5.63
N TRP A 209 -2.14 0.96 -6.84
CA TRP A 209 -0.85 1.59 -7.14
C TRP A 209 -0.68 2.90 -6.36
N ALA A 210 0.53 3.15 -5.87
CA ALA A 210 0.94 4.21 -4.97
C ALA A 210 0.19 4.27 -3.63
N SER A 211 -0.57 3.22 -3.25
CA SER A 211 -1.21 3.18 -1.92
C SER A 211 -0.15 3.10 -0.83
N PRO A 212 -0.10 4.08 0.10
CA PRO A 212 0.86 4.05 1.17
C PRO A 212 0.32 3.27 2.38
N PHE A 213 1.21 2.59 3.08
CA PHE A 213 0.85 1.75 4.23
C PHE A 213 2.02 1.62 5.21
N PHE A 214 1.70 1.30 6.45
CA PHE A 214 2.67 0.83 7.44
C PHE A 214 2.48 -0.66 7.69
N ILE A 215 3.52 -1.29 8.21
CA ILE A 215 3.42 -2.64 8.76
C ILE A 215 3.97 -2.67 10.19
N SER A 216 3.49 -3.61 10.99
CA SER A 216 4.00 -3.83 12.35
C SER A 216 3.86 -5.26 12.82
N VAL A 217 4.70 -5.65 13.77
CA VAL A 217 4.56 -6.88 14.53
C VAL A 217 4.49 -6.52 16.00
N ILE A 218 3.52 -7.07 16.71
CA ILE A 218 3.38 -6.94 18.16
C ILE A 218 3.37 -8.34 18.76
N ASP A 219 4.11 -8.55 19.85
CA ASP A 219 4.13 -9.83 20.59
C ASP A 219 3.12 -9.82 21.76
N SER A 220 3.01 -10.91 22.51
CA SER A 220 2.05 -11.00 23.62
C SER A 220 2.38 -10.12 24.82
N ASP A 221 3.65 -9.74 24.96
CA ASP A 221 4.17 -8.93 26.07
C ASP A 221 4.11 -7.41 25.74
N GLY A 222 3.65 -7.06 24.53
CA GLY A 222 3.54 -5.69 24.06
C GLY A 222 4.81 -5.12 23.44
N ASN A 223 5.85 -5.94 23.23
CA ASN A 223 7.00 -5.54 22.42
C ASN A 223 6.55 -5.42 20.97
N SER A 224 7.05 -4.39 20.28
CA SER A 224 6.55 -4.06 18.96
C SER A 224 7.65 -3.60 18.02
N TRP A 225 7.42 -3.83 16.73
CA TRP A 225 8.23 -3.31 15.64
C TRP A 225 7.30 -2.75 14.58
N SER A 226 7.70 -1.66 13.92
CA SER A 226 6.99 -1.13 12.75
C SER A 226 7.95 -0.67 11.67
N ASN A 227 7.46 -0.67 10.44
CA ASN A 227 8.20 -0.18 9.28
C ASN A 227 7.26 0.57 8.32
N GLY A 228 7.78 1.64 7.72
CA GLY A 228 7.04 2.48 6.78
C GLY A 228 7.40 3.97 6.90
N PRO A 229 6.74 4.82 6.09
CA PRO A 229 5.69 4.48 5.13
C PRO A 229 6.22 3.72 3.91
N LEU A 230 5.61 2.56 3.64
CA LEU A 230 5.83 1.77 2.44
C LEU A 230 4.81 2.17 1.37
N HIS A 231 5.12 1.88 0.11
CA HIS A 231 4.21 2.15 -1.01
C HIS A 231 3.98 0.88 -1.81
N SER A 232 2.73 0.59 -2.13
CA SER A 232 2.42 -0.38 -3.16
C SER A 232 2.68 0.26 -4.51
N GLY A 233 3.49 -0.35 -5.35
CA GLY A 233 3.79 0.21 -6.66
C GLY A 233 5.15 -0.25 -7.12
N GLY A 234 5.19 -0.73 -8.34
CA GLY A 234 6.40 -1.23 -8.98
C GLY A 234 6.03 -1.97 -10.26
N PHE A 235 6.98 -2.68 -10.84
CA PHE A 235 6.80 -3.38 -12.11
C PHE A 235 6.32 -4.83 -11.95
N GLY A 236 5.86 -5.17 -10.74
CA GLY A 236 5.31 -6.48 -10.40
C GLY A 236 3.99 -6.85 -11.07
N PRO A 237 3.55 -8.10 -10.89
CA PRO A 237 2.27 -8.57 -11.40
C PRO A 237 1.08 -7.85 -10.74
N THR A 238 -0.01 -7.64 -11.46
CA THR A 238 -1.24 -7.03 -10.92
C THR A 238 -2.40 -8.01 -10.79
N LYS A 239 -2.13 -9.30 -11.00
CA LYS A 239 -3.17 -10.34 -11.11
C LYS A 239 -4.02 -10.51 -9.85
N CYS A 240 -3.45 -10.31 -8.66
CA CYS A 240 -4.17 -10.38 -7.39
C CYS A 240 -5.12 -9.19 -7.14
N LEU A 241 -4.97 -8.09 -7.90
CA LEU A 241 -5.80 -6.89 -7.77
C LEU A 241 -7.02 -6.93 -8.67
N ALA A 242 -7.00 -7.77 -9.71
CA ALA A 242 -8.19 -8.07 -10.46
C ALA A 242 -9.16 -8.69 -9.46
N ALA A 243 -10.20 -7.95 -9.08
CA ALA A 243 -11.21 -8.40 -8.14
C ALA A 243 -11.58 -9.83 -8.52
N SER A 244 -11.16 -10.82 -7.73
CA SER A 244 -11.63 -12.18 -7.91
C SER A 244 -13.14 -12.03 -7.90
N PRO A 245 -13.84 -12.29 -9.02
CA PRO A 245 -15.26 -12.13 -9.07
C PRO A 245 -15.77 -12.93 -7.88
N SER A 246 -16.51 -12.27 -7.00
CA SER A 246 -17.00 -12.82 -5.73
C SER A 246 -17.88 -14.07 -5.89
N GLY A 247 -18.01 -14.62 -7.11
CA GLY A 247 -18.32 -16.02 -7.36
C GLY A 247 -17.03 -16.84 -7.42
N GLY A 248 -16.68 -17.44 -6.27
CA GLY A 248 -15.50 -18.27 -6.03
C GLY A 248 -14.76 -18.72 -7.27
N GLU A 249 -13.58 -18.16 -7.47
CA GLU A 249 -12.64 -18.57 -8.51
C GLU A 249 -12.43 -20.08 -8.34
N VAL A 250 -13.09 -20.84 -9.21
CA VAL A 250 -13.09 -22.28 -9.17
C VAL A 250 -11.64 -22.67 -9.36
N SER A 251 -11.03 -23.27 -8.32
CA SER A 251 -9.64 -23.73 -8.36
C SER A 251 -9.35 -24.30 -9.75
N PRO A 252 -8.22 -23.98 -10.40
CA PRO A 252 -7.92 -24.51 -11.73
C PRO A 252 -8.12 -26.03 -11.83
N GLY A 253 -7.90 -26.76 -10.73
CA GLY A 253 -8.20 -28.19 -10.62
C GLY A 253 -9.69 -28.53 -10.69
N ILE A 254 -10.58 -27.73 -10.11
CA ILE A 254 -12.03 -27.86 -10.23
C ILE A 254 -12.50 -27.40 -11.61
N ALA A 255 -11.94 -26.35 -12.19
CA ALA A 255 -12.27 -25.92 -13.55
C ALA A 255 -11.89 -26.98 -14.60
N ILE A 256 -10.67 -27.54 -14.48
CA ILE A 256 -10.21 -28.66 -15.32
C ILE A 256 -11.02 -29.93 -15.03
N GLY A 257 -11.30 -30.22 -13.75
CA GLY A 257 -12.09 -31.36 -13.32
C GLY A 257 -13.55 -31.31 -13.79
N ALA A 258 -14.16 -30.14 -13.79
CA ALA A 258 -15.50 -29.92 -14.34
C ALA A 258 -15.51 -30.04 -15.87
N GLY A 259 -14.45 -29.61 -16.55
CA GLY A 259 -14.29 -29.81 -18.00
C GLY A 259 -14.18 -31.29 -18.38
N VAL A 260 -13.29 -32.04 -17.73
CA VAL A 260 -13.08 -33.48 -18.00
C VAL A 260 -14.27 -34.30 -17.52
N GLY A 261 -14.79 -34.02 -16.32
CA GLY A 261 -15.97 -34.68 -15.76
C GLY A 261 -17.23 -34.42 -16.58
N GLY A 262 -17.44 -33.18 -17.03
CA GLY A 262 -18.55 -32.81 -17.92
C GLY A 262 -18.47 -33.51 -19.26
N LEU A 263 -17.27 -33.65 -19.85
CA LEU A 263 -17.07 -34.42 -21.08
C LEU A 263 -17.36 -35.91 -20.87
N ALA A 264 -16.87 -36.51 -19.79
CA ALA A 264 -17.11 -37.93 -19.50
C ALA A 264 -18.59 -38.22 -19.25
N VAL A 265 -19.26 -37.41 -18.42
CA VAL A 265 -20.69 -37.54 -18.12
C VAL A 265 -21.53 -37.25 -19.36
N GLY A 266 -21.22 -36.18 -20.11
CA GLY A 266 -21.90 -35.83 -21.34
C GLY A 266 -21.79 -36.91 -22.42
N LEU A 267 -20.61 -37.51 -22.59
CA LEU A 267 -20.40 -38.63 -23.50
C LEU A 267 -21.21 -39.86 -23.07
N PHE A 268 -21.23 -40.17 -21.77
CA PHE A 268 -21.99 -41.31 -21.25
C PHE A 268 -23.50 -41.14 -21.45
N VAL A 269 -24.04 -39.96 -21.12
CA VAL A 269 -25.46 -39.63 -21.33
C VAL A 269 -25.82 -39.61 -22.81
N GLY A 270 -24.93 -39.09 -23.67
CA GLY A 270 -25.09 -39.08 -25.12
C GLY A 270 -25.16 -40.49 -25.72
N LEU A 271 -24.26 -41.39 -25.30
CA LEU A 271 -24.25 -42.79 -25.75
C LEU A 271 -25.50 -43.54 -25.30
N VAL A 272 -25.92 -43.38 -24.03
CA VAL A 272 -27.14 -44.02 -23.51
C VAL A 272 -28.39 -43.52 -24.25
N SER A 273 -28.48 -42.21 -24.48
CA SER A 273 -29.61 -41.60 -25.20
C SER A 273 -29.67 -42.07 -26.65
N SER A 274 -28.52 -42.11 -27.34
CA SER A 274 -28.41 -42.63 -28.70
C SER A 274 -28.81 -44.11 -28.79
N TYR A 275 -28.35 -44.92 -27.84
CA TYR A 275 -28.71 -46.33 -27.75
C TYR A 275 -30.22 -46.54 -27.56
N LEU A 276 -30.85 -45.80 -26.64
CA LEU A 276 -32.30 -45.89 -26.41
C LEU A 276 -33.11 -45.43 -27.64
N PHE A 277 -32.66 -44.38 -28.33
CA PHE A 277 -33.30 -43.90 -29.56
C PHE A 277 -33.20 -44.94 -30.69
N LEU A 278 -32.03 -45.55 -30.89
CA LEU A 278 -31.84 -46.60 -31.88
C LEU A 278 -32.65 -47.86 -31.54
N ARG A 279 -32.76 -48.21 -30.26
CA ARG A 279 -33.58 -49.35 -29.79
C ARG A 279 -35.08 -49.11 -30.02
N ARG A 280 -35.56 -47.86 -29.84
CA ARG A 280 -36.94 -47.49 -30.17
C ARG A 280 -37.20 -47.57 -31.68
N ARG A 281 -36.29 -47.06 -32.53
CA ARG A 281 -36.44 -47.15 -33.99
C ARG A 281 -36.47 -48.59 -34.51
N ARG A 282 -35.70 -49.50 -33.92
CA ARG A 282 -35.73 -50.93 -34.28
C ARG A 282 -37.05 -51.64 -33.94
N LYS A 283 -37.85 -51.10 -33.00
CA LYS A 283 -39.18 -51.62 -32.68
C LYS A 283 -40.30 -51.09 -33.59
N GLY A 284 -40.03 -50.10 -34.44
CA GLY A 284 -41.04 -49.47 -35.31
C GLY A 284 -41.06 -49.98 -36.76
N TYR A 285 -40.26 -50.99 -37.13
CA TYR A 285 -40.17 -51.51 -38.52
C TYR A 285 -40.85 -52.87 -38.71
N ARG A 286 -42.02 -53.05 -38.08
CA ARG A 286 -43.00 -54.08 -38.47
C ARG A 286 -44.40 -53.50 -38.34
N GLU A 287 -44.83 -52.80 -39.38
CA GLU A 287 -46.09 -53.04 -40.12
C GLU A 287 -46.18 -52.00 -41.26
N PRO A 288 -46.53 -52.44 -42.49
CA PRO A 288 -46.72 -51.58 -43.65
C PRO A 288 -48.14 -50.98 -43.65
N LEU A 289 -48.44 -50.20 -44.69
CA LEU A 289 -49.77 -49.94 -45.26
C LEU A 289 -50.35 -48.53 -45.02
N LEU A 290 -50.20 -47.72 -46.08
CA LEU A 290 -51.20 -46.84 -46.69
C LEU A 290 -52.49 -46.57 -45.90
N GLN A 291 -52.71 -45.32 -45.49
CA GLN A 291 -54.04 -44.74 -45.67
C GLN A 291 -53.99 -43.22 -45.81
N PHE A 292 -54.32 -42.79 -47.03
CA PHE A 292 -54.87 -41.50 -47.39
C PHE A 292 -56.00 -41.08 -46.43
N SER A 293 -56.03 -39.81 -46.02
CA SER A 293 -57.26 -38.99 -46.12
C SER A 293 -57.01 -37.52 -45.87
N SER A 294 -57.39 -36.76 -46.89
CA SER A 294 -57.62 -35.32 -46.95
C SER A 294 -58.82 -34.89 -46.12
N ARG A 295 -58.77 -33.71 -45.47
CA ARG A 295 -59.88 -32.75 -45.25
C ARG A 295 -59.34 -31.56 -44.45
N SER A 296 -59.23 -30.34 -44.99
CA SER A 296 -60.27 -29.40 -45.47
C SER A 296 -61.02 -28.68 -44.34
N ASN A 297 -60.85 -27.34 -44.38
CA ASN A 297 -61.76 -26.25 -44.04
C ASN A 297 -61.92 -25.76 -42.59
N SER A 298 -61.61 -24.45 -42.48
CA SER A 298 -61.98 -23.37 -41.53
C SER A 298 -63.50 -23.29 -41.24
N PRO A 299 -64.07 -22.27 -40.53
CA PRO A 299 -63.54 -21.17 -39.71
C PRO A 299 -64.30 -20.93 -38.35
N ALA A 300 -63.84 -19.92 -37.59
CA ALA A 300 -64.58 -18.98 -36.72
C ALA A 300 -65.65 -19.43 -35.68
N ALA A 301 -65.39 -19.11 -34.40
CA ALA A 301 -66.36 -18.62 -33.39
C ALA A 301 -65.54 -18.07 -32.20
N HIS A 302 -65.54 -16.76 -31.87
CA HIS A 302 -66.52 -16.03 -31.05
C HIS A 302 -66.95 -16.71 -29.74
N ALA A 303 -66.38 -16.25 -28.61
CA ALA A 303 -67.01 -16.04 -27.28
C ALA A 303 -65.92 -15.54 -26.30
N THR A 304 -65.87 -14.26 -25.90
CA THR A 304 -66.45 -13.65 -24.68
C THR A 304 -66.01 -14.24 -23.33
N PHE A 305 -65.30 -13.38 -22.58
CA PHE A 305 -65.29 -13.12 -21.13
C PHE A 305 -65.44 -14.29 -20.13
N ASP A 306 -64.43 -14.47 -19.27
CA ASP A 306 -64.56 -14.20 -17.82
C ASP A 306 -63.20 -14.21 -17.09
N ASN A 307 -63.06 -13.29 -16.14
CA ASN A 307 -62.05 -13.18 -15.08
C ASN A 307 -62.40 -14.23 -13.97
N PRO A 308 -61.63 -14.54 -12.87
CA PRO A 308 -60.60 -13.69 -12.26
C PRO A 308 -59.41 -14.37 -11.51
N THR A 309 -58.48 -13.51 -11.09
CA THR A 309 -57.60 -13.55 -9.90
C THR A 309 -56.46 -14.59 -9.75
N THR A 310 -55.36 -14.03 -9.22
CA THR A 310 -54.34 -14.58 -8.30
C THR A 310 -53.17 -15.38 -8.87
N GLY A 311 -51.96 -14.87 -8.60
CA GLY A 311 -50.84 -15.73 -8.22
C GLY A 311 -49.51 -15.46 -8.91
N MET A 312 -48.75 -14.54 -8.33
CA MET A 312 -47.31 -14.70 -8.04
C MET A 312 -46.33 -15.08 -9.17
N ASN A 313 -45.45 -14.11 -9.42
CA ASN A 313 -43.99 -14.21 -9.41
C ASN A 313 -43.19 -14.61 -10.67
N SER A 314 -42.30 -13.65 -10.97
CA SER A 314 -40.90 -13.78 -11.37
C SER A 314 -40.58 -14.30 -12.78
N GLN A 315 -40.41 -13.37 -13.72
CA GLN A 315 -39.37 -13.46 -14.74
C GLN A 315 -38.71 -12.09 -15.01
N TYR A 316 -37.40 -12.07 -14.74
CA TYR A 316 -36.30 -11.23 -15.20
C TYR A 316 -36.59 -10.06 -16.16
N ALA A 317 -36.21 -8.85 -15.72
CA ALA A 317 -35.93 -7.71 -16.59
C ALA A 317 -34.42 -7.43 -16.61
N VAL A 318 -33.89 -7.34 -17.84
CA VAL A 318 -32.55 -6.87 -18.20
C VAL A 318 -32.48 -5.35 -17.97
N VAL A 319 -31.45 -4.86 -17.29
CA VAL A 319 -31.20 -3.43 -17.07
C VAL A 319 -30.44 -2.85 -18.26
N PRO A 320 -30.96 -1.82 -18.97
CA PRO A 320 -30.17 -1.00 -19.87
C PRO A 320 -29.65 0.25 -19.14
N THR A 321 -28.42 0.60 -19.50
CA THR A 321 -27.63 1.78 -19.16
C THR A 321 -28.43 3.09 -19.30
N ALA A 322 -28.58 3.84 -18.21
CA ALA A 322 -29.22 5.15 -18.22
C ALA A 322 -28.21 6.26 -18.56
N GLN A 323 -28.32 6.77 -19.79
CA GLN A 323 -27.86 8.09 -20.21
C GLN A 323 -28.77 9.16 -19.60
N SER A 324 -28.17 10.20 -19.03
CA SER A 324 -28.85 11.37 -18.49
C SER A 324 -29.28 12.32 -19.61
N HIS A 325 -30.58 12.33 -19.92
CA HIS A 325 -31.24 13.40 -20.69
C HIS A 325 -32.24 14.15 -19.80
N ALA A 326 -32.06 15.46 -19.77
CA ALA A 326 -32.92 16.45 -19.15
C ALA A 326 -34.18 16.72 -19.99
N SER A 327 -35.32 16.93 -19.32
CA SER A 327 -36.48 17.80 -19.70
C SER A 327 -37.62 17.49 -18.70
N SER A 328 -37.91 18.39 -17.75
CA SER A 328 -38.85 19.53 -17.80
C SER A 328 -40.30 19.17 -17.45
N ASN A 329 -40.82 19.69 -16.31
CA ASN A 329 -42.05 20.51 -16.26
C ASN A 329 -42.33 21.08 -14.85
N PRO A 330 -43.19 22.13 -14.73
CA PRO A 330 -42.93 23.29 -13.87
C PRO A 330 -44.00 23.58 -12.77
N SER A 331 -43.87 24.76 -12.15
CA SER A 331 -44.73 25.48 -11.19
C SER A 331 -44.35 25.29 -9.71
N SER A 332 -44.26 26.31 -8.86
CA SER A 332 -44.42 27.78 -8.93
C SER A 332 -43.90 28.36 -7.60
N GLY A 333 -43.29 29.56 -7.60
CA GLY A 333 -43.04 30.30 -6.34
C GLY A 333 -41.79 31.17 -6.26
N ILE A 334 -41.78 32.29 -6.98
CA ILE A 334 -41.42 33.65 -6.51
C ILE A 334 -40.12 33.82 -5.70
N GLY A 335 -39.12 34.51 -6.27
CA GLY A 335 -38.15 35.28 -5.47
C GLY A 335 -36.75 35.52 -6.06
N SER A 336 -36.64 36.50 -6.95
CA SER A 336 -35.45 37.34 -7.24
C SER A 336 -34.11 36.72 -7.66
N THR A 337 -33.91 36.85 -8.97
CA THR A 337 -32.69 37.07 -9.76
C THR A 337 -31.74 38.17 -9.23
N HIS A 338 -30.42 37.96 -9.30
CA HIS A 338 -29.53 38.75 -10.17
C HIS A 338 -28.09 38.17 -10.27
N LEU A 339 -27.68 37.96 -11.53
CA LEU A 339 -26.32 38.05 -12.09
C LEU A 339 -25.25 37.03 -11.69
N LEU A 340 -25.24 35.91 -12.42
CA LEU A 340 -24.01 35.32 -12.96
C LEU A 340 -23.81 35.85 -14.38
N GLN A 341 -22.70 36.56 -14.61
CA GLN A 341 -22.11 36.63 -15.94
C GLN A 341 -20.59 36.80 -15.84
N GLN A 342 -19.89 35.96 -16.59
CA GLN A 342 -18.57 36.22 -17.18
C GLN A 342 -17.34 36.27 -16.24
N LEU A 343 -16.48 35.24 -16.31
CA LEU A 343 -15.37 35.24 -17.27
C LEU A 343 -14.59 33.92 -17.26
N SER A 344 -14.36 33.44 -18.48
CA SER A 344 -13.37 32.45 -18.87
C SER A 344 -12.05 33.18 -19.09
N GLN A 345 -10.96 32.78 -18.40
CA GLN A 345 -9.53 33.10 -18.64
C GLN A 345 -8.74 32.50 -17.46
N GLY A 346 -7.98 31.41 -17.60
CA GLY A 346 -6.60 31.36 -18.12
C GLY A 346 -5.77 30.46 -17.18
N PRO A 347 -4.65 29.86 -17.62
CA PRO A 347 -3.87 28.93 -16.80
C PRO A 347 -3.13 29.71 -15.71
N ALA A 348 -3.36 29.35 -14.45
CA ALA A 348 -2.66 29.93 -13.31
C ALA A 348 -1.17 29.60 -13.41
N HIS A 349 -0.40 30.64 -13.77
CA HIS A 349 1.04 30.68 -13.70
C HIS A 349 1.43 30.63 -12.21
N TYR A 350 2.06 29.54 -11.77
CA TYR A 350 2.61 29.46 -10.42
C TYR A 350 3.73 30.49 -10.29
N GLN A 351 3.51 31.52 -9.47
CA GLN A 351 4.49 32.53 -9.13
C GLN A 351 5.19 32.08 -7.84
N ILE A 352 6.43 31.61 -7.99
CA ILE A 352 7.33 31.30 -6.86
C ILE A 352 7.88 32.64 -6.38
N GLU A 353 7.50 33.05 -5.17
CA GLU A 353 8.12 34.20 -4.50
C GLU A 353 9.52 33.80 -4.00
N PRO A 354 10.59 34.51 -4.40
CA PRO A 354 11.94 34.22 -3.91
C PRO A 354 12.03 34.52 -2.41
N PHE A 355 12.33 33.50 -1.62
CA PHE A 355 12.59 33.66 -0.19
C PHE A 355 13.91 34.42 0.01
N VAL A 356 13.84 35.64 0.56
CA VAL A 356 15.01 36.43 0.92
C VAL A 356 15.40 36.09 2.36
N MET A 357 16.57 35.50 2.54
CA MET A 357 17.14 35.24 3.87
C MET A 357 17.41 36.56 4.61
N PRO A 358 17.05 36.67 5.91
CA PRO A 358 17.40 37.83 6.70
C PRO A 358 18.93 37.92 6.83
N VAL A 359 19.47 39.04 6.39
CA VAL A 359 20.87 39.40 6.57
C VAL A 359 21.11 39.55 8.07
N THR A 360 21.84 38.62 8.67
CA THR A 360 22.37 38.83 10.03
C THR A 360 23.44 39.90 9.95
N GLU A 361 23.06 41.14 10.26
CA GLU A 361 24.01 42.22 10.53
C GLU A 361 24.85 41.88 11.78
N ASP A 362 26.14 42.18 11.68
CA ASP A 362 27.19 41.89 12.64
C ASP A 362 26.89 42.38 14.07
N GLY A 363 26.58 41.42 14.95
CA GLY A 363 26.37 41.64 16.38
C GLY A 363 27.64 41.40 17.21
N ARG A 364 28.57 42.34 17.10
CA ARG A 364 29.67 42.69 18.01
C ARG A 364 29.50 42.18 19.46
N LEU A 365 30.39 41.26 19.89
CA LEU A 365 30.54 40.84 21.30
C LEU A 365 31.04 42.02 22.17
N GLU A 366 30.15 42.66 22.92
CA GLU A 366 30.52 43.44 24.10
C GLU A 366 30.66 42.51 25.30
N SER A 367 31.91 42.23 25.68
CA SER A 367 32.27 41.57 26.93
C SER A 367 32.25 42.60 28.06
N VAL A 368 31.28 42.49 28.97
CA VAL A 368 31.19 43.29 30.19
C VAL A 368 32.08 42.70 31.27
N ASN A 369 32.91 43.60 31.77
CA ASN A 369 34.02 43.52 32.72
C ASN A 369 33.56 43.31 34.18
N SER A 370 34.34 42.57 34.99
CA SER A 370 34.67 42.97 36.40
C SER A 370 35.54 41.94 37.15
N HIS A 371 36.84 42.26 37.37
CA HIS A 371 37.52 42.41 38.68
C HIS A 371 39.04 42.05 38.70
N PRO A 372 39.84 42.69 39.61
CA PRO A 372 41.18 43.17 39.27
C PRO A 372 42.32 42.55 40.10
N VAL A 373 43.49 42.29 39.50
CA VAL A 373 44.79 42.26 40.21
C VAL A 373 45.95 42.63 39.25
N SER A 374 46.56 43.79 39.51
CA SER A 374 47.97 44.24 39.46
C SER A 374 49.03 43.72 38.45
N PRO A 375 50.11 44.51 38.21
CA PRO A 375 50.78 44.62 36.90
C PRO A 375 52.19 44.02 36.86
N VAL A 376 52.60 43.50 35.69
CA VAL A 376 54.02 43.30 35.33
C VAL A 376 54.23 43.63 33.84
N ARG A 377 55.00 44.70 33.60
CA ARG A 377 55.76 44.99 32.37
C ARG A 377 57.01 44.08 32.37
N PRO A 378 57.64 43.72 31.23
CA PRO A 378 58.25 44.71 30.33
C PRO A 378 58.31 44.37 28.82
N LEU A 379 58.77 45.40 28.09
CA LEU A 379 59.23 45.54 26.71
C LEU A 379 59.73 44.28 25.96
N SER A 380 59.43 44.26 24.64
CA SER A 380 60.47 44.14 23.60
C SER A 380 59.96 44.60 22.21
N GLU A 381 60.92 45.08 21.43
CA GLU A 381 60.85 45.82 20.16
C GLU A 381 60.40 45.02 18.91
N ALA A 382 59.87 45.78 17.95
CA ALA A 382 59.93 45.72 16.46
C ALA A 382 60.72 44.57 15.77
N PRO A 383 60.37 44.10 14.54
CA PRO A 383 60.24 44.98 13.36
C PRO A 383 59.23 44.61 12.25
N THR A 384 59.13 45.55 11.33
CA THR A 384 58.49 45.64 10.00
C THR A 384 58.86 44.52 9.02
N SER A 385 57.86 43.96 8.30
CA SER A 385 58.01 43.33 6.96
C SER A 385 56.60 43.06 6.37
N SER A 386 56.14 43.83 5.38
CA SER A 386 56.19 43.54 3.93
C SER A 386 55.14 42.54 3.41
N GLY A 387 54.23 43.05 2.56
CA GLY A 387 53.63 42.36 1.40
C GLY A 387 53.00 40.98 1.61
N GLY A 388 51.76 40.96 2.11
CA GLY A 388 50.93 39.75 2.11
C GLY A 388 50.02 39.73 0.88
N GLU A 389 50.40 38.91 -0.10
CA GLU A 389 49.56 38.44 -1.19
C GLU A 389 48.24 37.90 -0.60
N GLN A 390 47.12 38.48 -1.01
CA GLN A 390 45.79 38.15 -0.50
C GLN A 390 45.37 36.79 -1.04
N VAL A 391 45.94 35.73 -0.44
CA VAL A 391 45.54 34.35 -0.64
C VAL A 391 44.08 34.26 -0.22
N SER A 392 43.19 34.21 -1.21
CA SER A 392 41.77 33.95 -0.97
C SER A 392 41.67 32.65 -0.17
N PRO A 393 40.94 32.62 0.96
CA PRO A 393 40.83 31.41 1.75
C PRO A 393 40.30 30.27 0.86
N PRO A 394 40.81 29.04 1.03
CA PRO A 394 40.35 27.92 0.22
C PRO A 394 38.84 27.77 0.37
N SER A 395 38.11 27.77 -0.75
CA SER A 395 36.67 27.51 -0.76
C SER A 395 36.42 26.12 -0.19
N GLN A 396 35.77 26.07 0.97
CA GLN A 396 35.42 24.83 1.66
C GLN A 396 33.96 24.50 1.36
N VAL A 397 33.73 23.30 0.84
CA VAL A 397 32.40 22.74 0.58
C VAL A 397 32.10 21.74 1.69
N TYR A 398 31.02 21.97 2.42
CA TYR A 398 30.57 21.10 3.49
C TYR A 398 29.39 20.26 2.98
N VAL A 399 29.57 18.95 2.96
CA VAL A 399 28.53 18.00 2.54
C VAL A 399 27.98 17.32 3.80
N VAL A 400 26.72 17.58 4.14
CA VAL A 400 26.06 16.99 5.31
C VAL A 400 25.15 15.87 4.84
N HIS A 401 25.45 14.66 5.30
CA HIS A 401 24.61 13.47 5.11
C HIS A 401 23.72 13.33 6.35
N HIS A 402 22.39 13.35 6.18
CA HIS A 402 21.47 13.43 7.32
C HIS A 402 21.21 12.10 8.04
N ASP A 403 21.68 10.96 7.54
CA ASP A 403 21.21 9.65 8.00
C ASP A 403 22.02 8.46 7.45
N GLY A 404 23.36 8.54 7.49
CA GLY A 404 24.21 7.40 7.10
C GLY A 404 24.40 7.21 5.59
N GLY A 405 24.32 8.31 4.82
CA GLY A 405 24.78 8.37 3.44
C GLY A 405 23.69 8.25 2.37
N ARG A 406 22.41 8.47 2.69
CA ARG A 406 21.33 8.50 1.69
C ARG A 406 20.77 9.91 1.50
N PRO A 407 20.25 10.23 0.30
CA PRO A 407 19.70 11.55 0.01
C PRO A 407 18.42 11.83 0.80
N PRO A 408 18.14 13.12 1.13
CA PRO A 408 18.80 14.31 0.60
C PRO A 408 20.17 14.60 1.24
N VAL A 409 21.15 14.88 0.37
CA VAL A 409 22.47 15.38 0.77
C VAL A 409 22.42 16.90 0.70
N THR A 410 22.65 17.57 1.82
CA THR A 410 22.64 19.04 1.85
C THR A 410 24.08 19.52 1.69
N VAL A 411 24.32 20.32 0.65
CA VAL A 411 25.63 20.94 0.38
C VAL A 411 25.60 22.38 0.87
N TYR A 412 26.46 22.71 1.83
CA TYR A 412 26.66 24.06 2.34
C TYR A 412 27.98 24.63 1.82
N HIS A 413 27.93 25.86 1.32
CA HIS A 413 29.11 26.66 1.03
C HIS A 413 29.32 27.71 2.12
N GLN A 414 30.58 28.01 2.42
CA GLN A 414 30.95 28.98 3.45
C GLN A 414 30.52 30.43 3.11
N ASP A 415 30.26 30.72 1.83
CA ASP A 415 29.83 32.03 1.33
C ASP A 415 28.31 32.21 1.25
N GLY A 416 27.52 31.20 1.66
CA GLY A 416 26.06 31.25 1.60
C GLY A 416 25.49 31.21 0.18
N THR A 417 26.29 30.82 -0.83
CA THR A 417 25.78 30.65 -2.19
C THR A 417 24.85 29.44 -2.29
N GLN A 418 23.65 29.66 -2.84
CA GLN A 418 22.63 28.63 -3.03
C GLN A 418 23.03 27.73 -4.20
N VAL A 419 23.30 26.45 -3.94
CA VAL A 419 23.54 25.46 -4.98
C VAL A 419 22.19 24.96 -5.49
N ILE A 420 21.83 25.32 -6.72
CA ILE A 420 20.67 24.78 -7.41
C ILE A 420 21.14 23.57 -8.22
N GLU A 421 20.70 22.38 -7.82
CA GLU A 421 20.96 21.16 -8.60
C GLU A 421 20.09 21.19 -9.86
N LEU A 422 20.73 21.35 -11.02
CA LEU A 422 20.03 21.33 -12.30
C LEU A 422 19.70 19.87 -12.68
N PRO A 423 18.51 19.60 -13.26
CA PRO A 423 18.18 18.28 -13.78
C PRO A 423 19.27 17.80 -14.76
N PRO A 424 19.59 16.50 -14.81
CA PRO A 424 20.54 15.97 -15.77
C PRO A 424 20.09 16.31 -17.20
N VAL A 425 20.91 17.07 -17.92
CA VAL A 425 20.70 17.32 -19.34
C VAL A 425 21.20 16.08 -20.08
N TYR A 426 20.28 15.32 -20.66
CA TYR A 426 20.63 14.27 -21.60
C TYR A 426 20.86 14.92 -22.96
N ASP A 427 22.08 14.78 -23.49
CA ASP A 427 22.35 15.16 -24.87
C ASP A 427 21.43 14.34 -25.80
N GLU A 428 20.61 15.03 -26.60
CA GLU A 428 19.87 14.42 -27.71
C GLU A 428 20.85 14.07 -28.83
N GLY A 429 21.64 13.02 -28.60
CA GLY A 429 22.68 12.53 -29.48
C GLY A 429 22.17 11.53 -30.51
N THR A 430 21.75 12.05 -31.66
CA THR A 430 22.13 11.56 -33.00
C THR A 430 21.76 10.11 -33.36
N SER A 431 20.64 9.99 -34.08
CA SER A 431 20.28 8.84 -34.91
C SER A 431 21.37 8.49 -35.93
N ALA A 432 22.23 7.51 -35.59
CA ALA A 432 23.14 6.90 -36.54
C ALA A 432 22.37 5.87 -37.38
N HIS A 433 21.95 6.31 -38.56
CA HIS A 433 21.48 5.48 -39.65
C HIS A 433 22.64 4.65 -40.20
N SER A 434 22.59 3.33 -40.03
CA SER A 434 23.51 2.36 -40.65
C SER A 434 22.68 1.20 -41.20
N THR A 435 22.31 1.33 -42.46
CA THR A 435 21.86 0.26 -43.35
C THR A 435 23.08 -0.45 -43.94
N SER A 436 23.15 -1.79 -43.84
CA SER A 436 23.38 -2.79 -44.93
C SER A 436 23.73 -4.19 -44.34
N PRO A 437 23.80 -5.30 -45.12
CA PRO A 437 22.78 -6.36 -45.06
C PRO A 437 23.33 -7.77 -44.72
N GLU A 438 22.39 -8.67 -44.46
CA GLU A 438 22.36 -10.10 -44.88
C GLU A 438 23.61 -10.98 -44.69
N GLY A 439 23.47 -12.04 -43.87
CA GLY A 439 24.27 -13.26 -44.06
C GLY A 439 24.54 -14.12 -42.81
N SER A 440 23.82 -15.25 -42.76
CA SER A 440 24.34 -16.57 -42.36
C SER A 440 24.37 -16.99 -40.88
N VAL A 441 23.63 -18.08 -40.67
CA VAL A 441 23.50 -18.96 -39.52
C VAL A 441 24.85 -19.57 -39.10
N ALA A 442 25.14 -19.54 -37.79
CA ALA A 442 26.05 -20.49 -37.14
C ALA A 442 25.58 -20.80 -35.71
N ILE A 443 25.24 -22.07 -35.51
CA ILE A 443 24.91 -22.70 -34.23
C ILE A 443 26.19 -22.82 -33.39
N LEU A 444 26.22 -22.22 -32.19
CA LEU A 444 27.30 -22.40 -31.21
C LEU A 444 26.79 -23.10 -29.95
N GLN A 445 27.44 -24.22 -29.65
CA GLN A 445 27.21 -25.10 -28.50
C GLN A 445 27.47 -24.42 -27.15
N PRO A 446 26.84 -24.89 -26.06
CA PRO A 446 27.10 -24.39 -24.71
C PRO A 446 28.43 -24.90 -24.14
N ARG A 447 29.27 -23.96 -23.69
CA ARG A 447 30.50 -24.23 -22.92
C ARG A 447 30.15 -24.76 -21.52
N ARG A 448 30.89 -25.78 -21.09
CA ARG A 448 30.84 -26.38 -19.75
C ARG A 448 31.25 -25.39 -18.65
N PRO A 449 30.67 -25.48 -17.44
CA PRO A 449 31.12 -24.70 -16.28
C PRO A 449 32.42 -25.27 -15.69
N ILE A 450 33.31 -24.36 -15.31
CA ILE A 450 34.56 -24.60 -14.59
C ILE A 450 34.22 -24.92 -13.13
N GLN A 451 34.65 -26.10 -12.64
CA GLN A 451 34.58 -26.42 -11.21
C GLN A 451 35.73 -25.74 -10.46
N ILE A 452 35.38 -24.82 -9.56
CA ILE A 452 36.32 -24.27 -8.57
C ILE A 452 36.31 -25.18 -7.34
N ARG A 453 37.42 -25.90 -7.16
CA ARG A 453 37.71 -26.78 -6.02
C ARG A 453 38.04 -25.92 -4.79
N LYS A 454 37.08 -25.74 -3.87
CA LYS A 454 37.31 -25.12 -2.55
C LYS A 454 38.09 -26.10 -1.66
N ARG A 455 39.32 -25.73 -1.30
CA ARG A 455 40.14 -26.43 -0.28
C ARG A 455 39.54 -26.14 1.11
N THR A 456 39.19 -27.20 1.82
CA THR A 456 38.87 -27.21 3.25
C THR A 456 40.11 -26.85 4.06
N GLY A 457 40.09 -25.69 4.71
CA GLY A 457 41.08 -25.23 5.67
C GLY A 457 40.62 -25.54 7.10
N SER A 458 41.57 -26.01 7.90
CA SER A 458 41.48 -26.52 9.25
C SER A 458 41.08 -25.49 10.33
N ASN A 459 40.37 -26.02 11.32
CA ASN A 459 39.90 -25.40 12.55
C ASN A 459 41.04 -25.05 13.52
N PRO A 460 41.12 -23.85 14.11
CA PRO A 460 41.95 -23.60 15.28
C PRO A 460 41.12 -23.56 16.57
N THR A 461 41.41 -24.51 17.45
CA THR A 461 40.96 -24.59 18.85
C THR A 461 41.49 -23.39 19.64
N ILE A 462 40.60 -22.54 20.16
CA ILE A 462 40.95 -21.48 21.11
C ILE A 462 40.79 -22.03 22.54
N ARG A 463 41.90 -22.05 23.29
CA ARG A 463 41.93 -22.25 24.74
C ARG A 463 41.64 -20.91 25.42
N GLN A 464 40.71 -20.90 26.37
CA GLN A 464 40.56 -19.83 27.37
C GLN A 464 41.60 -20.01 28.49
N PRO A 465 42.19 -18.94 29.05
CA PRO A 465 42.82 -18.97 30.35
C PRO A 465 41.81 -18.62 31.47
N LEU A 466 42.12 -19.18 32.65
CA LEU A 466 41.50 -18.97 33.96
C LEU A 466 41.44 -17.51 34.40
#